data_AF-A0A8T4U1Z8-F1
#
_entry.id   AF-A0A8T4U1Z8-F1
#
_cell.length_a   1.000
_cell.length_b   1.000
_cell.length_c   1.000
_cell.angle_alpha   90.00
_cell.angle_beta   90.00
_cell.angle_gamma   90.00
#
_symmetry.space_group_name_H-M   'P 1'
#
loop_
_entity.id
_entity.type
_entity.pdbx_description
1 polymer ?
#
loop_
_entity_poly.entity_id
_entity_poly.type
_entity_poly.pdbx_seq_one_letter_code
_entity_poly.pdbx_strand_id
1 'polypeptide(L)'
;KRKLPNGSYVWIKPQMINLYENLKHLKITQDQLLIIGILIGTDFNPGGVRGIGPKTALRLVQQHKNYDNIFREVKADFNWKEIYAVFKSMPIMKNYQLKWNPVDADKIKKLLIDKHDFSEERVNNTLFKITKNNNQEGLNKWV
;
A
#
# COMPACT_ATOMS: atom_id res chain seq x y z
N LYS A 1 -5.99 -15.83 -10.32
CA LYS A 1 -6.59 -15.56 -11.67
C LYS A 1 -7.86 -14.74 -11.44
N ARG A 2 -7.94 -13.49 -11.92
CA ARG A 2 -9.14 -12.65 -11.82
C ARG A 2 -9.89 -12.67 -13.15
N LYS A 3 -11.18 -12.97 -13.13
CA LYS A 3 -12.04 -12.83 -14.31
C LYS A 3 -12.43 -11.36 -14.45
N LEU A 4 -12.26 -10.78 -15.63
CA LEU A 4 -12.69 -9.43 -15.96
C LEU A 4 -14.15 -9.43 -16.43
N PRO A 5 -14.86 -8.29 -16.37
CA PRO A 5 -16.24 -8.18 -16.86
C PRO A 5 -16.41 -8.61 -18.32
N ASN A 6 -15.37 -8.45 -19.14
CA ASN A 6 -15.34 -8.89 -20.55
C ASN A 6 -15.07 -10.39 -20.74
N GLY A 7 -15.10 -11.20 -19.67
CA GLY A 7 -14.89 -12.65 -19.72
C GLY A 7 -13.43 -13.11 -19.79
N SER A 8 -12.49 -12.20 -20.03
CA SER A 8 -11.05 -12.51 -20.04
C SER A 8 -10.49 -12.74 -18.64
N TYR A 9 -9.30 -13.33 -18.55
CA TYR A 9 -8.66 -13.64 -17.28
C TYR A 9 -7.29 -12.98 -17.18
N VAL A 10 -7.01 -12.40 -16.00
CA VAL A 10 -5.71 -11.81 -15.69
C VAL A 10 -5.06 -12.58 -14.54
N TRP A 11 -3.74 -12.79 -14.67
CA TRP A 11 -2.90 -13.33 -13.61
C TRP A 11 -2.40 -12.18 -12.74
N ILE A 12 -2.88 -12.12 -11.50
CA ILE A 12 -2.35 -11.20 -10.49
C ILE A 12 -1.29 -11.97 -9.73
N LYS A 13 -0.04 -11.53 -9.86
CA LYS A 13 1.11 -12.08 -9.14
C LYS A 13 1.54 -11.07 -8.05
N PRO A 14 2.10 -11.53 -6.92
CA PRO A 14 2.76 -10.64 -5.97
C PRO A 14 3.83 -9.80 -6.67
N GLN A 15 3.96 -8.54 -6.26
CA GLN A 15 4.99 -7.62 -6.74
C GLN A 15 5.73 -7.04 -5.55
N MET A 16 7.04 -6.91 -5.68
CA MET A 16 7.89 -6.24 -4.70
C MET A 16 8.34 -4.90 -5.29
N ILE A 17 8.17 -3.82 -4.55
CA ILE A 17 8.62 -2.48 -4.93
C ILE A 17 9.63 -2.00 -3.88
N ASN A 18 10.87 -1.79 -4.31
CA ASN A 18 11.95 -1.34 -3.44
C ASN A 18 12.09 0.18 -3.51
N LEU A 19 11.88 0.87 -2.39
CA LEU A 19 11.96 2.33 -2.33
C LEU A 19 13.34 2.85 -2.75
N TYR A 20 14.41 2.31 -2.18
CA TYR A 20 15.78 2.80 -2.41
C TYR A 20 16.21 2.63 -3.88
N GLU A 21 15.97 1.46 -4.47
CA GLU A 21 16.32 1.19 -5.86
C GLU A 21 15.57 2.11 -6.83
N ASN A 22 14.28 2.36 -6.57
CA ASN A 22 13.47 3.24 -7.41
C ASN A 22 13.90 4.70 -7.29
N LEU A 23 14.16 5.20 -6.07
CA LEU A 23 14.66 6.56 -5.86
C LEU A 23 16.01 6.77 -6.57
N LYS A 24 16.93 5.80 -6.49
CA LYS A 24 18.21 5.83 -7.18
C LYS A 24 18.04 5.82 -8.71
N HIS A 25 17.19 4.94 -9.23
CA HIS A 25 16.94 4.83 -10.67
C HIS A 25 16.33 6.11 -11.25
N LEU A 26 15.34 6.69 -10.54
CA LEU A 26 14.66 7.91 -10.94
C LEU A 26 15.45 9.19 -10.60
N LYS A 27 16.58 9.06 -9.89
CA LYS A 27 17.44 10.17 -9.42
C LYS A 27 16.67 11.24 -8.66
N ILE A 28 15.81 10.81 -7.75
CA ILE A 28 15.02 11.68 -6.88
C ILE A 28 15.19 11.31 -5.42
N THR A 29 14.93 12.27 -4.54
CA THR A 29 14.84 12.07 -3.10
C THR A 29 13.46 11.58 -2.69
N GLN A 30 13.33 11.05 -1.47
CA GLN A 30 12.03 10.70 -0.91
C GLN A 30 11.10 11.92 -0.79
N ASP A 31 11.65 13.10 -0.50
CA ASP A 31 10.85 14.34 -0.46
C ASP A 31 10.31 14.71 -1.85
N GLN A 32 11.12 14.58 -2.91
CA GLN A 32 10.65 14.77 -4.28
C GLN A 32 9.58 13.74 -4.66
N LEU A 33 9.67 12.50 -4.19
CA LEU A 33 8.62 11.50 -4.38
C LEU A 33 7.29 11.91 -3.72
N LEU A 34 7.34 12.49 -2.51
CA LEU A 34 6.15 13.06 -1.88
C LEU A 34 5.55 14.20 -2.71
N ILE A 35 6.38 15.12 -3.21
CA ILE A 35 5.93 16.21 -4.08
C ILE A 35 5.30 15.68 -5.36
N ILE A 36 5.88 14.65 -6.00
CA ILE A 36 5.29 13.98 -7.16
C ILE A 36 3.89 13.45 -6.83
N GLY A 37 3.73 12.77 -5.68
CA GLY A 37 2.44 12.26 -5.24
C GLY A 37 1.40 13.37 -5.07
N ILE A 38 1.79 14.47 -4.43
CA ILE A 38 0.91 15.63 -4.22
C ILE A 38 0.54 16.29 -5.56
N LEU A 39 1.46 16.40 -6.51
CA LEU A 39 1.17 16.95 -7.84
C LEU A 39 0.17 16.10 -8.63
N ILE A 40 0.27 14.78 -8.55
CA ILE A 40 -0.62 13.84 -9.26
C ILE A 40 -1.98 13.72 -8.55
N GLY A 41 -1.97 13.77 -7.21
CA GLY A 41 -3.13 13.62 -6.36
C GLY A 41 -2.95 12.52 -5.33
N THR A 42 -3.39 12.82 -4.11
CA THR A 42 -3.46 11.89 -2.97
C THR A 42 -4.88 11.89 -2.40
N ASP A 43 -5.14 11.06 -1.39
CA ASP A 43 -6.42 11.10 -0.67
C ASP A 43 -6.66 12.47 0.03
N PHE A 44 -5.62 13.26 0.27
CA PHE A 44 -5.71 14.61 0.86
C PHE A 44 -5.93 15.73 -0.18
N ASN A 45 -5.71 15.43 -1.47
CA ASN A 45 -6.02 16.33 -2.58
C ASN A 45 -6.45 15.52 -3.82
N PRO A 46 -7.67 14.96 -3.80
CA PRO A 46 -8.17 14.12 -4.88
C PRO A 46 -8.10 14.83 -6.24
N GLY A 47 -7.52 14.16 -7.23
CA GLY A 47 -7.33 14.70 -8.58
C GLY A 47 -6.08 15.56 -8.77
N GLY A 48 -5.38 15.92 -7.70
CA GLY A 48 -4.11 16.65 -7.75
C GLY A 48 -4.18 17.94 -8.56
N VAL A 49 -3.09 18.25 -9.25
CA VAL A 49 -3.05 19.40 -10.17
C VAL A 49 -3.53 18.95 -11.54
N ARG A 50 -4.59 19.59 -12.05
CA ARG A 50 -5.18 19.27 -13.36
C ARG A 50 -4.11 19.33 -14.47
N GLY A 51 -4.00 18.24 -15.24
CA GLY A 51 -3.06 18.14 -16.37
C GLY A 51 -1.66 17.68 -15.98
N ILE A 52 -1.40 17.39 -14.70
CA ILE A 52 -0.11 16.89 -14.21
C ILE A 52 -0.21 15.39 -13.92
N GLY A 53 0.28 14.58 -14.85
CA GLY A 53 0.46 13.13 -14.66
C GLY A 53 1.87 12.75 -14.18
N PRO A 54 2.15 11.45 -13.96
CA PRO A 54 3.41 10.97 -13.39
C PRO A 54 4.67 11.45 -14.12
N LYS A 55 4.66 11.41 -15.45
CA LYS A 55 5.80 11.85 -16.27
C LYS A 55 6.08 13.35 -16.11
N THR A 56 5.02 14.16 -16.09
CA THR A 56 5.13 15.62 -15.95
C THR A 56 5.57 15.99 -14.55
N ALA A 57 4.98 15.36 -13.52
CA ALA A 57 5.36 15.57 -12.12
C ALA A 57 6.84 15.25 -11.88
N LEU A 58 7.33 14.12 -12.38
CA LEU A 58 8.74 13.74 -12.28
C LEU A 58 9.66 14.79 -12.94
N ARG A 59 9.32 15.25 -14.14
CA ARG A 59 10.08 16.30 -14.83
C ARG A 59 10.13 17.59 -14.02
N LEU A 60 9.01 18.03 -13.46
CA LEU A 60 8.93 19.27 -12.67
C LEU A 60 9.82 19.20 -11.42
N VAL A 61 9.78 18.09 -10.67
CA VAL A 61 10.62 17.98 -9.46
C VAL A 61 12.11 17.83 -9.74
N GLN A 62 12.49 17.34 -10.93
CA GLN A 62 13.89 17.27 -11.37
C GLN A 62 14.42 18.63 -11.87
N GLN A 63 13.56 19.46 -12.47
CA GLN A 63 13.95 20.77 -13.01
C GLN A 63 14.03 21.87 -11.95
N HIS A 64 13.22 21.77 -10.90
CA HIS A 64 13.12 22.83 -9.88
C HIS A 64 13.76 22.39 -8.56
N LYS A 65 14.64 23.23 -8.01
CA LYS A 65 15.23 23.04 -6.67
C LYS A 65 14.30 23.48 -5.53
N ASN A 66 13.28 24.28 -5.84
CA ASN A 66 12.35 24.84 -4.87
C ASN A 66 10.91 24.42 -5.21
N TYR A 67 10.26 23.71 -4.28
CA TYR A 67 8.89 23.21 -4.45
C TYR A 67 7.84 24.33 -4.51
N ASP A 68 8.04 25.45 -3.78
CA ASP A 68 7.12 26.60 -3.84
C ASP A 68 7.00 27.14 -5.27
N ASN A 69 8.10 27.14 -6.03
CA ASN A 69 8.09 27.59 -7.42
C ASN A 69 7.29 26.62 -8.31
N ILE A 70 7.35 25.31 -8.06
CA ILE A 70 6.59 24.32 -8.82
C ILE A 70 5.09 24.57 -8.64
N PHE A 71 4.62 24.65 -7.39
CA PHE A 71 3.19 24.81 -7.09
C PHE A 71 2.64 26.17 -7.53
N ARG A 72 3.49 27.21 -7.55
CA ARG A 72 3.14 28.52 -8.13
C ARG A 72 3.01 28.46 -9.66
N GLU A 73 3.95 27.80 -10.35
CA GLU A 73 3.94 27.66 -11.81
C GLU A 73 2.71 26.90 -12.29
N VAL A 74 2.38 25.79 -11.63
CA VAL A 74 1.22 24.97 -12.00
C VAL A 74 -0.11 25.50 -11.44
N LYS A 75 -0.07 26.64 -10.73
CA LYS A 75 -1.24 27.32 -10.14
C LYS A 75 -2.12 26.36 -9.33
N ALA A 76 -1.50 25.61 -8.42
CA ALA A 76 -2.23 24.70 -7.54
C ALA A 76 -3.24 25.48 -6.67
N ASP A 77 -4.43 24.92 -6.52
CA ASP A 77 -5.58 25.48 -5.79
C ASP A 77 -5.72 24.94 -4.36
N PHE A 78 -4.70 24.24 -3.85
CA PHE A 78 -4.67 23.62 -2.53
C PHE A 78 -3.35 23.91 -1.78
N ASN A 79 -3.37 23.77 -0.45
CA ASN A 79 -2.18 23.96 0.37
C ASN A 79 -1.30 22.70 0.38
N TRP A 80 -0.36 22.62 -0.57
CA TRP A 80 0.55 21.49 -0.68
C TRP A 80 1.45 21.29 0.56
N LYS A 81 1.74 22.36 1.32
CA LYS A 81 2.61 22.29 2.50
C LYS A 81 1.95 21.55 3.66
N GLU A 82 0.66 21.74 3.86
CA GLU A 82 -0.12 21.01 4.87
C GLU A 82 -0.12 19.51 4.56
N ILE A 83 -0.39 19.16 3.29
CA ILE A 83 -0.38 17.75 2.85
C ILE A 83 1.01 17.14 3.02
N TYR A 84 2.05 17.85 2.58
CA TYR A 84 3.43 17.41 2.76
C TYR A 84 3.78 17.20 4.23
N ALA A 85 3.37 18.11 5.12
CA ALA A 85 3.58 17.98 6.56
C ALA A 85 2.92 16.72 7.13
N VAL A 86 1.67 16.42 6.72
CA VAL A 86 0.97 15.19 7.13
C VAL A 86 1.79 13.94 6.83
N PHE A 87 2.37 13.83 5.63
CA PHE A 87 3.22 12.67 5.29
C PHE A 87 4.52 12.63 6.09
N LYS A 88 5.11 13.78 6.44
CA LYS A 88 6.36 13.86 7.20
C LYS A 88 6.16 13.58 8.69
N SER A 89 5.00 13.92 9.25
CA SER A 89 4.70 13.81 10.68
C SER A 89 3.55 12.87 11.00
N MET A 90 3.27 11.91 10.11
CA MET A 90 2.19 10.94 10.34
C MET A 90 2.46 10.17 11.65
N PRO A 91 1.48 10.05 12.56
CA PRO A 91 1.68 9.37 13.82
C PRO A 91 2.00 7.89 13.58
N ILE A 92 3.10 7.43 14.18
CA ILE A 92 3.53 6.03 14.09
C ILE A 92 3.57 5.38 15.47
N MET A 93 3.07 4.15 15.55
CA MET A 93 3.24 3.31 16.72
C MET A 93 4.57 2.54 16.58
N LYS A 94 5.59 2.95 17.35
CA LYS A 94 6.89 2.25 17.37
C LYS A 94 6.92 1.09 18.37
N ASN A 95 6.13 1.18 19.43
CA ASN A 95 6.12 0.19 20.50
C ASN A 95 4.97 -0.80 20.31
N TYR A 96 5.22 -1.87 19.55
CA TYR A 96 4.32 -3.00 19.42
C TYR A 96 5.12 -4.30 19.34
N GLN A 97 4.50 -5.41 19.74
CA GLN A 97 5.08 -6.73 19.63
C GLN A 97 4.20 -7.60 18.74
N LEU A 98 4.80 -8.19 17.70
CA LEU A 98 4.14 -9.19 16.88
C LEU A 98 4.11 -10.51 17.66
N LYS A 99 2.90 -11.00 17.96
CA LYS A 99 2.65 -12.29 18.62
C LYS A 99 1.69 -13.10 17.78
N TRP A 100 2.05 -14.36 17.53
CA TRP A 100 1.19 -15.34 16.88
C TRP A 100 0.70 -16.33 17.93
N ASN A 101 -0.54 -16.15 18.36
CA ASN A 101 -1.17 -17.04 19.33
C ASN A 101 -1.91 -18.18 18.60
N PRO A 102 -2.17 -19.31 19.29
CA PRO A 102 -3.02 -20.36 18.76
C PRO A 102 -4.40 -19.84 18.36
N VAL A 103 -4.94 -20.42 17.30
CA VAL A 103 -6.25 -20.05 16.75
C VAL A 103 -7.36 -20.62 17.62
N ASP A 104 -8.33 -19.78 17.99
CA ASP A 104 -9.56 -20.19 18.69
C ASP A 104 -10.61 -20.65 17.68
N ALA A 105 -10.66 -21.97 17.44
CA ALA A 105 -11.51 -22.56 16.41
C ALA A 105 -13.01 -22.33 16.69
N ASP A 106 -13.44 -22.42 17.94
CA ASP A 106 -14.85 -22.30 18.31
C ASP A 106 -15.36 -20.88 18.13
N LYS A 107 -14.57 -19.87 18.51
CA LYS A 107 -14.93 -18.47 18.25
C LYS A 107 -14.99 -18.15 16.75
N ILE A 108 -14.12 -18.75 15.94
CA ILE A 108 -14.15 -18.57 14.48
C ILE A 108 -15.40 -19.20 13.88
N LYS A 109 -15.75 -20.42 14.27
CA LYS A 109 -16.98 -21.09 13.81
C LYS A 109 -18.21 -20.27 14.17
N LYS A 110 -18.32 -19.83 15.42
CA LYS A 110 -19.43 -18.99 15.87
C LYS A 110 -19.53 -17.67 15.10
N LEU A 111 -18.41 -17.05 14.75
CA LEU A 111 -18.41 -15.81 13.97
C LEU A 111 -18.77 -16.06 12.50
N LEU A 112 -18.15 -17.03 11.86
CA LEU A 112 -18.30 -17.22 10.42
C LEU A 112 -19.56 -18.01 10.05
N ILE A 113 -19.88 -19.07 10.78
CA ILE A 113 -21.01 -19.94 10.52
C ILE A 113 -22.27 -19.32 11.13
N ASP A 114 -22.35 -19.21 12.45
CA ASP A 114 -23.59 -18.83 13.13
C ASP A 114 -24.02 -17.38 12.85
N LYS A 115 -23.08 -16.45 12.65
CA LYS A 115 -23.39 -15.01 12.44
C LYS A 115 -23.31 -14.54 10.99
N HIS A 116 -22.57 -15.24 10.14
CA HIS A 116 -22.30 -14.80 8.77
C HIS A 116 -22.62 -15.89 7.72
N ASP A 117 -23.21 -17.02 8.13
CA ASP A 117 -23.72 -18.09 7.27
C ASP A 117 -22.69 -18.66 6.29
N PHE A 118 -21.41 -18.67 6.67
CA PHE A 118 -20.38 -19.33 5.89
C PHE A 118 -20.58 -20.84 5.92
N SER A 119 -20.26 -21.50 4.80
CA SER A 119 -20.25 -22.97 4.72
C SER A 119 -19.35 -23.57 5.79
N GLU A 120 -19.96 -24.35 6.67
CA GLU A 120 -19.26 -25.04 7.76
C GLU A 120 -18.13 -25.92 7.24
N GLU A 121 -18.38 -26.69 6.18
CA GLU A 121 -17.37 -27.54 5.54
C GLU A 121 -16.13 -26.73 5.12
N ARG A 122 -16.33 -25.57 4.48
CA ARG A 122 -15.23 -24.69 4.03
C ARG A 122 -14.44 -24.12 5.21
N VAL A 123 -15.14 -23.71 6.27
CA VAL A 123 -14.51 -23.17 7.48
C VAL A 123 -13.68 -24.25 8.17
N ASN A 124 -14.24 -25.43 8.38
CA ASN A 124 -13.56 -26.57 9.01
C ASN A 124 -12.31 -27.00 8.22
N ASN A 125 -12.41 -27.12 6.89
CA ASN A 125 -11.30 -27.48 6.03
C ASN A 125 -10.14 -26.46 6.09
N THR A 126 -10.46 -25.17 6.21
CA THR A 126 -9.46 -24.11 6.34
C THR A 126 -8.80 -24.12 7.71
N LEU A 127 -9.59 -24.26 8.78
CA LEU A 127 -9.09 -24.34 10.15
C LEU A 127 -8.11 -25.50 10.32
N PHE A 128 -8.42 -26.66 9.76
CA PHE A 128 -7.52 -27.82 9.77
C PHE A 128 -6.16 -27.55 9.11
N LYS A 129 -6.15 -26.81 7.98
CA LYS A 129 -4.89 -26.45 7.29
C LYS A 129 -4.04 -25.47 8.10
N ILE A 130 -4.67 -24.49 8.72
CA ILE A 130 -3.98 -23.46 9.51
C ILE A 130 -3.35 -24.08 10.77
N THR A 131 -4.09 -24.93 11.48
CA THR A 131 -3.58 -25.57 12.70
C THR A 131 -2.46 -26.57 12.44
N LYS A 132 -2.50 -27.28 11.31
CA LYS A 132 -1.45 -28.24 10.91
C LYS A 132 -0.12 -27.57 10.53
N ASN A 133 -0.14 -26.36 9.99
CA ASN A 133 1.05 -25.66 9.49
C ASN A 133 1.89 -24.96 10.58
N ASN A 134 1.42 -24.88 11.82
CA ASN A 134 2.13 -24.17 12.91
C ASN A 134 3.38 -24.90 13.45
N ASN A 135 3.67 -26.13 13.00
CA ASN A 135 4.73 -26.99 13.58
C ASN A 135 5.97 -27.23 12.70
N GLN A 136 6.15 -26.53 11.57
CA GLN A 136 7.34 -26.70 10.73
C GLN A 136 7.90 -25.38 10.20
N GLU A 137 8.91 -24.85 10.90
CA GLU A 137 9.91 -23.98 10.29
C GLU A 137 11.29 -24.63 10.47
N GLY A 138 11.69 -25.46 9.49
CA GLY A 138 13.07 -25.93 9.39
C GLY A 138 13.97 -24.85 8.79
N LEU A 139 15.26 -24.84 9.17
CA LEU A 139 16.30 -23.92 8.68
C LEU A 139 16.41 -23.84 7.14
N ASN A 140 15.89 -24.83 6.41
CA ASN A 140 15.99 -24.91 4.94
C ASN A 140 15.05 -23.96 4.18
N LYS A 141 14.28 -23.08 4.85
CA LYS A 141 13.33 -22.19 4.17
C LYS A 141 13.92 -20.82 3.82
N TRP A 142 15.12 -20.51 4.30
CA TRP A 142 15.76 -19.20 4.15
C TRP A 142 17.16 -19.26 3.51
N VAL A 143 17.58 -20.44 3.03
CA VAL A 143 18.79 -20.67 2.23
C VAL A 143 18.40 -20.97 0.79
#